data_AF-A0A150MJG8-F1
#
_entry.id   AF-A0A150MJG8-F1
#
_cell.length_a   1.000
_cell.length_b   1.000
_cell.length_c   1.000
_cell.angle_alpha   90.00
_cell.angle_beta   90.00
_cell.angle_gamma   90.00
#
_symmetry.space_group_name_H-M   'P 1'
#
loop_
_entity.id
_entity.type
_entity.pdbx_description
1 polymer ?
#
loop_
_entity_poly.entity_id
_entity_poly.type
_entity_poly.pdbx_seq_one_letter_code
_entity_poly.pdbx_strand_id
1 'polypeptide(L)' 'MKIPVHVYECQDCDVLFAVSQGFEEHHLLQCPVCKTDKALCEVSSGELRIQAKSQHFVAPEGQTDIYEFLEG' A
#
# COMPACT_ATOMS: atom_id res chain seq x y z
N MET A 1 -0.24 13.95 -6.33
CA MET A 1 -1.34 13.30 -7.06
C MET A 1 -2.34 12.76 -6.04
N LYS A 2 -3.64 12.82 -6.31
CA LYS A 2 -4.69 12.22 -5.46
C LYS A 2 -5.29 11.02 -6.20
N ILE A 3 -5.41 9.89 -5.53
CA ILE A 3 -5.96 8.65 -6.10
C ILE A 3 -7.17 8.26 -5.24
N PRO A 4 -8.38 8.14 -5.81
CA PRO A 4 -9.53 7.66 -5.08
C PRO A 4 -9.33 6.17 -4.74
N VAL A 5 -9.62 5.79 -3.49
CA VAL A 5 -9.40 4.43 -2.98
C VAL A 5 -10.60 3.90 -2.18
N HIS A 6 -10.77 2.59 -2.16
CA HIS A 6 -11.53 1.83 -1.16
C HIS A 6 -10.57 1.26 -0.12
N VAL A 7 -10.95 1.25 1.13
CA VAL A 7 -10.19 0.69 2.26
C VAL A 7 -10.86 -0.60 2.68
N TYR A 8 -10.10 -1.69 2.63
CA TYR A 8 -10.53 -3.01 3.03
C TYR A 8 -9.83 -3.44 4.31
N GLU A 9 -10.57 -4.13 5.16
CA GLU A 9 -10.10 -4.83 6.35
C GLU A 9 -10.19 -6.33 6.11
N CYS A 10 -9.11 -7.06 6.37
CA CYS A 10 -9.13 -8.51 6.41
C CYS A 10 -9.40 -8.98 7.84
N GLN A 11 -10.57 -9.58 8.09
CA GLN A 11 -10.97 -10.04 9.42
C GLN A 11 -10.16 -11.23 9.96
N ASP A 12 -9.43 -11.95 9.10
CA ASP A 12 -8.58 -13.06 9.52
C ASP A 12 -7.20 -12.61 10.01
N CYS A 13 -6.70 -11.48 9.50
CA CYS A 13 -5.33 -11.00 9.76
C CYS A 13 -5.29 -9.61 10.38
N ASP A 14 -6.45 -8.99 10.62
CA ASP A 14 -6.62 -7.63 11.10
C ASP A 14 -5.81 -6.59 10.30
N VAL A 15 -5.66 -6.83 8.99
CA VAL A 15 -4.87 -5.99 8.09
C VAL A 15 -5.79 -5.06 7.31
N LEU A 16 -5.47 -3.77 7.36
CA LEU A 16 -6.11 -2.72 6.58
C LEU A 16 -5.25 -2.38 5.36
N PHE A 17 -5.88 -2.30 4.18
CA PHE A 17 -5.21 -1.89 2.95
C PHE A 17 -6.13 -1.09 2.04
N ALA A 18 -5.54 -0.20 1.25
CA ALA A 18 -6.26 0.66 0.32
C ALA A 18 -6.06 0.19 -1.13
N VAL A 19 -7.14 0.14 -1.90
CA VAL A 19 -7.12 -0.23 -3.32
C VAL A 19 -7.73 0.88 -4.14
N SER A 20 -7.10 1.20 -5.28
CA SER A 20 -7.59 2.22 -6.22
C SER A 20 -9.01 1.91 -6.67
N GLN A 21 -9.90 2.90 -6.67
CA GLN A 21 -11.25 2.74 -7.25
C GLN A 21 -11.23 2.50 -8.76
N GLY A 22 -10.11 2.84 -9.42
CA GLY A 22 -9.89 2.53 -10.84
C GLY A 22 -9.38 1.11 -11.09
N PHE A 23 -9.30 0.26 -10.07
CA PHE A 23 -8.91 -1.13 -10.26
C PHE A 23 -10.06 -1.89 -10.93
N GLU A 24 -9.93 -2.23 -12.20
CA GLU A 24 -11.05 -2.83 -12.96
C GLU A 24 -11.34 -4.28 -12.51
N GLU A 25 -10.36 -4.94 -11.89
CA GLU A 25 -10.41 -6.36 -11.51
C GLU A 25 -10.69 -6.55 -10.01
N HIS A 26 -11.69 -5.87 -9.45
CA HIS A 26 -12.08 -6.01 -8.03
C HIS A 26 -12.30 -7.47 -7.58
N HIS A 27 -12.65 -8.38 -8.51
CA HIS A 27 -12.80 -9.81 -8.23
C HIS A 27 -11.46 -10.55 -7.96
N LEU A 28 -10.31 -9.93 -8.25
CA LEU A 28 -8.98 -10.45 -7.89
C LEU A 28 -8.45 -9.88 -6.58
N LEU A 29 -9.24 -9.07 -5.88
CA LEU A 29 -8.86 -8.48 -4.62
C LEU A 29 -8.62 -9.58 -3.57
N GLN A 30 -7.39 -9.65 -3.08
CA GLN A 30 -7.00 -10.60 -2.04
C GLN A 30 -6.27 -9.86 -0.93
N CYS A 31 -6.40 -10.37 0.29
CA CYS A 31 -5.61 -9.86 1.40
C CYS A 31 -4.12 -10.00 1.07
N PRO A 32 -3.31 -8.93 1.19
CA PRO A 32 -1.88 -8.99 0.87
C PRO A 32 -1.11 -9.96 1.77
N VAL A 33 -1.63 -10.28 2.96
CA VAL A 33 -1.01 -11.17 3.96
C VAL A 33 -1.41 -12.63 3.74
N CYS A 34 -2.68 -12.97 3.90
CA CYS A 34 -3.16 -14.36 3.82
C CYS A 34 -3.56 -14.81 2.41
N LYS A 35 -3.51 -13.91 1.41
CA LYS A 35 -3.84 -14.19 -0.01
C LYS A 35 -5.24 -14.77 -0.23
N THR A 36 -6.15 -14.55 0.72
CA THR A 36 -7.56 -14.94 0.61
C THR A 36 -8.44 -13.71 0.40
N ASP A 37 -9.50 -13.88 -0.37
CA ASP A 37 -10.58 -12.92 -0.59
C ASP A 37 -11.75 -13.10 0.39
N LYS A 38 -11.81 -14.25 1.10
CA LYS A 38 -12.99 -14.67 1.87
C LYS A 38 -13.34 -13.81 3.08
N ALA A 39 -12.34 -13.12 3.65
CA ALA A 39 -12.48 -12.35 4.88
C ALA A 39 -12.28 -10.84 4.67
N LEU A 40 -12.43 -10.36 3.43
CA LEU A 40 -12.28 -8.95 3.12
C LEU A 40 -13.61 -8.20 3.29
N CYS A 41 -13.57 -7.12 4.07
CA CYS A 41 -14.69 -6.20 4.27
C CYS A 41 -14.28 -4.78 3.89
N GLU A 42 -15.07 -4.10 3.06
CA GLU A 42 -14.85 -2.66 2.83
C GLU A 42 -15.31 -1.87 4.05
N VAL A 43 -14.42 -1.06 4.62
CA VAL A 43 -14.70 -0.30 5.85
C VAL A 43 -14.81 1.21 5.60
N SER A 44 -14.21 1.72 4.52
CA SER A 44 -14.26 3.13 4.16
C SER A 44 -13.86 3.36 2.71
N SER A 45 -14.19 4.53 2.15
CA SER A 45 -13.56 5.07 0.95
C SER A 45 -12.80 6.36 1.28
N GLY A 46 -11.84 6.74 0.43
CA GLY A 46 -11.03 7.94 0.68
C GLY A 46 -10.15 8.35 -0.50
N GLU A 47 -9.25 9.30 -0.26
CA GLU A 47 -8.25 9.76 -1.22
C GLU A 47 -6.83 9.47 -0.72
N LEU A 48 -6.07 8.67 -1.47
CA LEU A 48 -4.65 8.48 -1.22
C LEU A 48 -3.87 9.63 -1.87
N ARG A 49 -3.25 10.47 -1.04
CA ARG A 49 -2.39 11.56 -1.49
C ARG A 49 -0.94 11.09 -1.55
N ILE A 50 -0.48 10.74 -2.75
CA ILE A 50 0.95 10.50 -2.98
C ILE A 50 1.65 11.86 -2.91
N GLN A 51 2.33 12.09 -1.80
CA GLN A 51 3.35 13.11 -1.70
C GLN A 51 4.66 12.42 -2.10
N ALA A 52 5.20 12.78 -3.27
CA ALA A 52 6.60 12.49 -3.51
C ALA A 52 7.36 13.18 -2.39
N LYS A 53 7.92 12.42 -1.44
CA LYS A 53 9.06 12.95 -0.72
C LYS A 53 10.07 13.20 -1.82
N SER A 54 10.30 14.46 -2.16
CA SER A 54 11.54 14.87 -2.81
C SER A 54 12.64 14.55 -1.80
N GLN A 55 12.99 13.27 -1.67
CA GLN A 55 14.25 12.88 -1.13
C GLN A 55 15.26 13.36 -2.17
N HIS A 56 15.74 14.59 -1.98
CA HIS A 56 17.11 14.92 -2.33
C HIS A 56 17.99 13.94 -1.55
N PHE A 57 18.06 12.69 -1.99
CA PHE A 57 19.23 11.88 -1.75
C PHE A 57 20.28 12.46 -2.68
N VAL A 58 20.98 13.49 -2.21
CA VAL A 58 22.29 13.81 -2.76
C VAL A 58 23.18 12.68 -2.27
N ALA A 59 23.25 11.60 -3.05
CA ALA A 59 24.32 10.64 -2.89
C ALA A 59 25.62 11.43 -3.20
N PRO A 60 26.58 11.51 -2.27
CA PRO A 60 27.92 11.97 -2.66
C PRO A 60 28.42 11.04 -3.77
N GLU A 61 29.05 11.61 -4.80
CA GLU A 61 29.55 10.84 -5.94
C GLU A 61 30.41 9.67 -5.44
N GLY A 62 29.95 8.44 -5.69
CA GLY A 62 30.71 7.21 -5.42
C GLY A 62 30.10 6.19 -4.46
N GLN A 63 28.91 6.41 -3.89
CA GLN A 63 28.27 5.41 -3.01
C GLN A 63 27.00 4.84 -3.65
N THR A 64 27.15 3.72 -4.36
CA THR A 64 26.02 2.85 -4.75
C THR A 64 25.68 1.95 -3.57
N ASP A 65 24.38 1.81 -3.32
CA ASP A 65 23.76 0.86 -2.39
C ASP A 65 23.68 1.29 -0.91
N ILE A 66 22.59 1.98 -0.58
CA ILE A 66 22.11 2.11 0.81
C ILE A 66 21.10 0.96 1.04
N TYR A 67 21.50 -0.06 1.80
CA TYR A 67 20.59 -1.08 2.33
C TYR A 67 20.24 -0.72 3.78
N GLU A 68 18.99 -0.37 4.06
CA GLU A 68 18.49 -0.25 5.44
C GLU A 68 18.07 -1.64 5.95
N PHE A 69 18.85 -2.19 6.89
CA PHE A 69 18.41 -3.28 7.76
C PHE A 69 17.80 -2.65 9.01
N LEU A 70 16.51 -2.91 9.26
CA LEU A 70 15.86 -2.56 10.52
C LEU A 70 15.95 -3.77 11.45
N GLU A 71 16.89 -3.74 12.41
CA GLU A 71 16.87 -4.61 13.60
C GLU A 71 16.12 -3.91 14.74
N GLY A 72 15.30 -4.67 15.47
CA GLY A 72 14.77 -4.28 16.78
C GLY A 72 13.36 -4.76 17.05
#